data_AF-A0A0F8ZNF6-F1
#
_entry.id   AF-A0A0F8ZNF6-F1
#
_cell.length_a   1.000
_cell.length_b   1.000
_cell.length_c   1.000
_cell.angle_alpha   90.00
_cell.angle_beta   90.00
_cell.angle_gamma   90.00
#
_symmetry.space_group_name_H-M   'P 1'
#
loop_
_entity.id
_entity.type
_entity.pdbx_description
1 polymer ?
#
loop_
_entity_poly.entity_id
_entity_poly.type
_entity_poly.pdbx_seq_one_letter_code
_entity_poly.pdbx_strand_id
1 'polypeptide(L)'
;MMEHSRRAESRVAGHGIALRAGVELPDWSVVSSPAAEAALAAIFDAFGFASRWSGRTKEEDRVHQALLRAWGRHGRAPEIWAGHPWPDVVFVGGGGNVALYDALLPALPAGTRLVANGVTLETEALLAQLHAAHGGSLLRIELAQAAPLGTMRGWQPLRPVVQWSVTL
;
A
#
# COMPACT_ATOMS: atom_id res chain seq x y z
N MET A 1 2.79 30.02 23.27
CA MET A 1 1.82 29.08 23.84
C MET A 1 2.01 27.77 23.09
N MET A 2 2.75 26.83 23.68
CA MET A 2 3.14 25.58 23.03
C MET A 2 2.02 24.57 23.22
N GLU A 3 1.43 24.11 22.11
CA GLU A 3 0.43 23.04 22.13
C GLU A 3 1.19 21.70 22.07
N HIS A 4 1.17 20.98 23.18
CA HIS A 4 1.80 19.67 23.28
C HIS A 4 1.13 18.69 22.33
N SER A 5 1.88 18.29 21.30
CA SER A 5 1.65 17.09 20.50
C SER A 5 1.40 15.89 21.44
N ARG A 6 0.15 15.45 21.54
CA ARG A 6 -0.17 14.16 22.14
C ARG A 6 0.34 13.09 21.18
N ARG A 7 1.53 12.56 21.47
CA ARG A 7 1.99 11.28 20.94
C ARG A 7 0.89 10.25 21.23
N ALA A 8 0.28 9.71 20.17
CA ALA A 8 -0.55 8.53 20.30
C ALA A 8 0.38 7.36 20.62
N GLU A 9 0.51 7.04 21.91
CA GLU A 9 1.21 5.85 22.37
C GLU A 9 0.46 4.62 21.83
N SER A 10 1.12 3.86 20.95
CA SER A 10 0.64 2.54 20.54
C SER A 10 0.65 1.63 21.78
N ARG A 11 -0.51 1.41 22.39
CA ARG A 11 -0.67 0.40 23.44
C ARG A 11 -0.88 -0.96 22.78
N VAL A 12 -0.02 -1.90 23.13
CA VAL A 12 -0.24 -3.34 22.89
C VAL A 12 -1.24 -3.79 23.95
N ALA A 13 -2.50 -3.98 23.56
CA ALA A 13 -3.52 -4.54 24.43
C ALA A 13 -4.23 -5.64 23.63
N GLY A 14 -4.00 -6.90 24.01
CA GLY A 14 -4.37 -8.06 23.20
C GLY A 14 -3.36 -8.34 22.09
N HIS A 15 -3.45 -9.52 21.46
CA HIS A 15 -2.53 -10.04 20.42
C HIS A 15 -2.52 -9.23 19.09
N GLY A 16 -2.87 -7.95 19.16
CA GLY A 16 -2.88 -6.99 18.07
C GLY A 16 -2.34 -5.63 18.53
N ILE A 17 -1.68 -4.92 17.62
CA ILE A 17 -1.27 -3.53 17.85
C ILE A 17 -2.44 -2.64 17.43
N ALA A 18 -3.00 -1.91 18.39
CA ALA A 18 -3.99 -0.88 18.11
C ALA A 18 -3.28 0.29 17.41
N LEU A 19 -3.53 0.46 16.10
CA LEU A 19 -3.06 1.62 15.35
C LEU A 19 -3.84 2.88 15.76
N ARG A 20 -5.14 2.71 16.05
CA ARG A 20 -6.07 3.70 16.64
C ARG A 20 -7.37 3.01 17.05
N ALA A 21 -8.28 3.73 17.71
CA ALA A 21 -9.57 3.19 18.17
C ALA A 21 -10.32 2.46 17.04
N GLY A 22 -10.49 1.14 17.21
CA GLY A 22 -11.22 0.27 16.27
C GLY A 22 -10.41 -0.23 15.07
N VAL A 23 -9.14 0.13 14.91
CA VAL A 23 -8.24 -0.40 13.86
C VAL A 23 -7.08 -1.15 14.51
N GLU A 24 -7.18 -2.47 14.47
CA GLU A 24 -6.13 -3.39 14.90
C GLU A 24 -5.49 -4.02 13.66
N LEU A 25 -4.17 -4.10 13.65
CA LEU A 25 -3.46 -4.93 12.69
C LEU A 25 -3.81 -6.42 12.92
N PRO A 26 -3.69 -7.29 11.89
CA PRO A 26 -4.05 -8.71 12.01
C PRO A 26 -3.36 -9.40 13.17
N ASP A 27 -3.93 -10.50 13.67
CA ASP A 27 -3.41 -11.27 14.80
C ASP A 27 -1.90 -11.60 14.65
N TRP A 28 -1.08 -11.01 15.52
CA TRP A 28 0.38 -11.24 15.57
C TRP A 28 0.72 -12.26 16.65
N SER A 29 -0.20 -13.14 17.05
CA SER A 29 0.06 -14.22 18.01
C SER A 29 1.25 -15.12 17.65
N VAL A 30 1.70 -15.10 16.39
CA VAL A 30 2.96 -15.74 15.94
C VAL A 30 4.23 -15.01 16.40
N VAL A 31 4.16 -13.71 16.70
CA VAL A 31 5.23 -12.91 17.29
C VAL A 31 5.14 -13.02 18.81
N SER A 32 5.70 -14.11 19.35
CA SER A 32 5.58 -14.45 20.77
C SER A 32 6.74 -13.96 21.64
N SER A 33 7.79 -13.41 21.03
CA SER A 33 8.96 -12.90 21.75
C SER A 33 8.80 -11.41 22.08
N PRO A 34 8.99 -10.99 23.35
CA PRO A 34 8.99 -9.57 23.74
C PRO A 34 9.96 -8.71 22.93
N ALA A 35 11.11 -9.28 22.51
CA ALA A 35 12.08 -8.57 21.67
C ALA A 35 11.54 -8.32 20.25
N ALA A 36 10.79 -9.29 19.71
CA ALA A 36 10.18 -9.17 18.39
C ALA A 36 8.98 -8.22 18.40
N GLU A 37 8.16 -8.21 19.45
CA GLU A 37 7.11 -7.21 19.65
C GLU A 37 7.68 -5.79 19.75
N ALA A 38 8.74 -5.59 20.54
CA ALA A 38 9.40 -4.29 20.68
C ALA A 38 10.02 -3.81 19.36
N ALA A 39 10.69 -4.70 18.61
CA ALA A 39 11.23 -4.39 17.30
C ALA A 39 10.15 -4.00 16.30
N LEU A 40 9.02 -4.70 16.31
CA LEU A 40 7.87 -4.39 15.46
C LEU A 40 7.30 -3.01 15.81
N ALA A 41 7.05 -2.72 17.09
CA ALA A 41 6.60 -1.40 17.53
C ALA A 41 7.56 -0.28 17.08
N ALA A 42 8.87 -0.50 17.18
CA ALA A 42 9.88 0.45 16.72
C ALA A 42 9.84 0.68 15.20
N ILE A 43 9.64 -0.38 14.39
CA ILE A 43 9.42 -0.28 12.94
C ILE A 43 8.19 0.58 12.66
N PHE A 44 7.09 0.34 13.36
CA PHE A 44 5.85 1.08 13.14
C PHE A 44 5.99 2.59 13.39
N ASP A 45 6.71 2.95 14.45
CA ASP A 45 7.05 4.35 14.76
C ASP A 45 7.98 4.94 13.70
N ALA A 46 9.06 4.23 13.34
CA ALA A 46 10.06 4.69 12.38
C ALA A 46 9.47 4.98 10.98
N PHE A 47 8.51 4.17 10.53
CA PHE A 47 7.81 4.37 9.26
C PHE A 47 6.60 5.33 9.36
N GLY A 48 6.35 5.87 10.56
CA GLY A 48 5.31 6.89 10.80
C GLY A 48 3.91 6.41 10.45
N PHE A 49 3.61 5.11 10.63
CA PHE A 49 2.34 4.54 10.21
C PHE A 49 1.14 5.22 10.88
N ALA A 50 1.24 5.53 12.18
CA ALA A 50 0.18 6.22 12.91
C ALA A 50 -0.15 7.60 12.30
N SER A 51 0.87 8.35 11.88
CA SER A 51 0.69 9.65 11.21
C SER A 51 0.12 9.49 9.80
N ARG A 52 0.65 8.56 9.00
CA ARG A 52 0.18 8.26 7.63
C ARG A 52 -1.28 7.81 7.56
N TRP A 53 -1.79 7.28 8.66
CA TRP A 53 -3.15 6.75 8.77
C TRP A 53 -4.04 7.67 9.60
N SER A 54 -3.54 8.83 10.04
CA SER A 54 -4.30 9.85 10.72
C SER A 54 -5.24 10.58 9.76
N GLY A 55 -6.43 10.96 10.22
CA GLY A 55 -7.41 11.73 9.42
C GLY A 55 -8.28 10.92 8.46
N ARG A 56 -8.18 9.58 8.43
CA ARG A 56 -9.05 8.74 7.58
C ARG A 56 -10.47 8.61 8.11
N THR A 57 -11.43 8.55 7.19
CA THR A 57 -12.86 8.36 7.48
C THR A 57 -13.16 6.94 7.96
N LYS A 58 -14.38 6.73 8.49
CA LYS A 58 -14.84 5.39 8.91
C LYS A 58 -14.93 4.44 7.72
N GLU A 59 -15.27 4.94 6.54
CA GLU A 59 -15.39 4.19 5.30
C GLU A 59 -14.01 3.72 4.82
N GLU A 60 -13.02 4.61 4.84
CA GLU A 60 -11.63 4.27 4.50
C GLU A 60 -11.05 3.22 5.45
N ASP A 61 -11.41 3.28 6.73
CA ASP A 61 -11.02 2.27 7.71
C ASP A 61 -11.61 0.90 7.41
N ARG A 62 -12.90 0.82 7.05
CA ARG A 62 -13.55 -0.45 6.70
C ARG A 62 -12.85 -1.13 5.53
N VAL A 63 -12.47 -0.36 4.52
CA VAL A 63 -11.72 -0.89 3.36
C VAL A 63 -10.36 -1.42 3.80
N HIS A 64 -9.60 -0.67 4.60
CA HIS A 64 -8.30 -1.13 5.09
C HIS A 64 -8.42 -2.39 5.95
N GLN A 65 -9.41 -2.48 6.84
CA GLN A 65 -9.63 -3.68 7.64
C GLN A 65 -10.01 -4.88 6.79
N ALA A 66 -10.87 -4.71 5.79
CA ALA A 66 -11.23 -5.78 4.87
C ALA A 66 -10.00 -6.31 4.12
N LEU A 67 -9.12 -5.42 3.64
CA LEU A 67 -7.87 -5.77 2.97
C LEU A 67 -6.90 -6.49 3.91
N LEU A 68 -6.71 -6.00 5.14
CA LEU A 68 -5.83 -6.64 6.12
C LEU A 68 -6.33 -8.02 6.54
N ARG A 69 -7.64 -8.18 6.73
CA ARG A 69 -8.26 -9.48 7.02
C ARG A 69 -8.15 -10.44 5.84
N ALA A 70 -8.33 -9.95 4.61
CA ALA A 70 -8.12 -10.76 3.41
C ALA A 70 -6.66 -11.20 3.31
N TRP A 71 -5.71 -10.29 3.51
CA TRP A 71 -4.28 -10.59 3.55
C TRP A 71 -3.93 -11.63 4.63
N GLY A 72 -4.44 -11.47 5.85
CA GLY A 72 -4.20 -12.42 6.94
C GLY A 72 -4.78 -13.82 6.67
N ARG A 73 -5.89 -13.93 5.93
CA ARG A 73 -6.48 -15.22 5.56
C ARG A 73 -5.79 -15.88 4.37
N HIS A 74 -5.38 -15.09 3.39
CA HIS A 74 -5.03 -15.58 2.07
C HIS A 74 -3.52 -15.52 1.79
N GLY A 75 -2.72 -14.77 2.56
CA GLY A 75 -1.27 -14.70 2.43
C GLY A 75 -0.80 -13.56 1.51
N ARG A 76 0.37 -13.73 0.88
CA ARG A 76 0.97 -12.77 -0.08
C ARG A 76 0.88 -13.32 -1.49
N ALA A 77 0.73 -12.43 -2.47
CA ALA A 77 0.93 -12.80 -3.87
C ALA A 77 2.44 -13.04 -4.10
N PRO A 78 2.83 -14.01 -4.95
CA PRO A 78 1.97 -14.84 -5.80
C PRO A 78 1.40 -16.11 -5.13
N GLU A 79 1.76 -16.41 -3.87
CA GLU A 79 1.43 -17.69 -3.22
C GLU A 79 -0.08 -17.97 -3.07
N ILE A 80 -0.91 -16.92 -3.13
CA ILE A 80 -2.38 -17.00 -2.96
C ILE A 80 -3.13 -17.51 -4.21
N TRP A 81 -2.55 -17.45 -5.40
CA TRP A 81 -3.32 -17.70 -6.64
C TRP A 81 -3.81 -19.15 -6.75
N ALA A 82 -3.09 -20.08 -6.11
CA ALA A 82 -3.47 -21.49 -6.09
C ALA A 82 -4.80 -21.70 -5.35
N GLY A 83 -5.85 -22.05 -6.10
CA GLY A 83 -7.16 -22.42 -5.55
C GLY A 83 -8.24 -21.33 -5.58
N HIS A 84 -7.96 -20.17 -6.17
CA HIS A 84 -8.94 -19.10 -6.38
C HIS A 84 -9.18 -18.83 -7.87
N PRO A 85 -10.41 -18.44 -8.28
CA PRO A 85 -10.64 -17.98 -9.64
C PRO A 85 -9.82 -16.73 -9.92
N TRP A 86 -9.29 -16.63 -11.14
CA TRP A 86 -8.58 -15.43 -11.57
C TRP A 86 -9.52 -14.22 -11.60
N PRO A 87 -9.06 -13.03 -11.18
CA PRO A 87 -9.86 -11.83 -11.22
C PRO A 87 -9.92 -11.25 -12.63
N ASP A 88 -11.03 -10.57 -12.94
CA ASP A 88 -11.16 -9.80 -14.20
C ASP A 88 -10.23 -8.58 -14.24
N VAL A 89 -9.84 -8.07 -13.06
CA VAL A 89 -8.98 -6.90 -12.91
C VAL A 89 -7.94 -7.12 -11.81
N VAL A 90 -6.68 -6.85 -12.12
CA VAL A 90 -5.54 -6.88 -11.18
C VAL A 90 -4.99 -5.48 -11.00
N PHE A 91 -4.78 -5.10 -9.74
CA PHE A 91 -4.12 -3.85 -9.38
C PHE A 91 -2.82 -4.11 -8.61
N VAL A 92 -1.69 -3.62 -9.14
CA VAL A 92 -0.38 -3.67 -8.49
C VAL A 92 -0.03 -2.29 -7.96
N GLY A 93 -0.38 -2.03 -6.71
CA GLY A 93 -0.16 -0.73 -6.06
C GLY A 93 1.22 -0.55 -5.42
N GLY A 94 1.89 -1.63 -5.06
CA GLY A 94 3.20 -1.61 -4.40
C GLY A 94 3.86 -2.98 -4.44
N GLY A 95 5.20 -3.03 -4.29
CA GLY A 95 5.97 -4.27 -4.40
C GLY A 95 6.13 -4.80 -5.83
N GLY A 96 5.74 -4.03 -6.84
CA GLY A 96 5.92 -4.36 -8.25
C GLY A 96 7.41 -4.52 -8.58
N ASN A 97 7.80 -5.73 -8.98
CA ASN A 97 9.15 -6.08 -9.38
C ASN A 97 9.10 -7.11 -10.52
N VAL A 98 10.26 -7.36 -11.14
CA VAL A 98 10.38 -8.28 -12.28
C VAL A 98 9.79 -9.65 -11.96
N ALA A 99 10.18 -10.26 -10.84
CA ALA A 99 9.71 -11.60 -10.45
C ALA A 99 8.18 -11.69 -10.30
N LEU A 100 7.53 -10.64 -9.79
CA LEU A 100 6.07 -10.57 -9.72
C LEU A 100 5.45 -10.58 -11.11
N TYR A 101 5.92 -9.73 -12.02
CA TYR A 101 5.33 -9.64 -13.36
C TYR A 101 5.63 -10.86 -14.23
N ASP A 102 6.82 -11.45 -14.10
CA ASP A 102 7.20 -12.71 -14.77
C ASP A 102 6.29 -13.86 -14.34
N ALA A 103 5.88 -13.91 -13.07
CA ALA A 103 4.92 -14.90 -12.58
C ALA A 103 3.47 -14.54 -12.97
N LEU A 104 3.10 -13.26 -12.91
CA LEU A 104 1.74 -12.78 -13.06
C LEU A 104 1.26 -12.81 -14.52
N LEU A 105 2.03 -12.19 -15.43
CA LEU A 105 1.58 -11.94 -16.80
C LEU A 105 1.27 -13.23 -17.58
N PRO A 106 2.08 -14.31 -17.49
CA PRO A 106 1.75 -15.56 -18.18
C PRO A 106 0.58 -16.32 -17.57
N ALA A 107 0.25 -16.04 -16.30
CA ALA A 107 -0.76 -16.77 -15.54
C ALA A 107 -2.16 -16.15 -15.66
N LEU A 108 -2.25 -14.85 -15.96
CA LEU A 108 -3.52 -14.15 -16.11
C LEU A 108 -4.26 -14.57 -17.38
N PRO A 109 -5.57 -14.88 -17.28
CA PRO A 109 -6.39 -15.16 -18.46
C PRO A 109 -6.43 -13.98 -19.44
N ALA A 110 -6.62 -14.31 -20.72
CA ALA A 110 -6.90 -13.32 -21.75
C ALA A 110 -8.16 -12.50 -21.39
N GLY A 111 -8.12 -11.20 -21.62
CA GLY A 111 -9.15 -10.24 -21.24
C GLY A 111 -8.99 -9.66 -19.84
N THR A 112 -8.08 -10.18 -19.00
CA THR A 112 -7.82 -9.59 -17.68
C THR A 112 -7.21 -8.20 -17.84
N ARG A 113 -7.78 -7.21 -17.15
CA ARG A 113 -7.21 -5.87 -17.07
C ARG A 113 -6.18 -5.79 -15.96
N LEU A 114 -4.97 -5.37 -16.28
CA LEU A 114 -3.92 -5.10 -15.28
C LEU A 114 -3.67 -3.60 -15.20
N VAL A 115 -3.58 -3.08 -13.98
CA VAL A 115 -3.19 -1.70 -13.68
C VAL A 115 -2.07 -1.72 -12.64
N ALA A 116 -0.96 -1.06 -12.93
CA ALA A 116 0.21 -1.04 -12.07
C ALA A 116 0.74 0.38 -11.86
N ASN A 117 1.05 0.72 -10.61
CA ASN A 117 1.61 2.02 -10.24
C ASN A 117 3.07 1.90 -9.83
N GLY A 118 3.90 2.83 -10.31
CA GLY A 118 5.31 3.00 -9.97
C GLY A 118 5.59 4.41 -9.45
N VAL A 119 6.39 4.51 -8.39
CA VAL A 119 6.78 5.78 -7.75
C VAL A 119 8.28 5.90 -7.50
N THR A 120 9.05 4.87 -7.90
CA THR A 120 10.51 4.87 -7.88
C THR A 120 11.02 4.70 -9.30
N LEU A 121 12.22 5.22 -9.59
CA LEU A 121 12.80 5.14 -10.94
C LEU A 121 12.88 3.69 -11.45
N GLU A 122 13.17 2.74 -10.57
CA GLU A 122 13.26 1.31 -10.90
C GLU A 122 11.91 0.76 -11.34
N THR A 123 10.84 1.04 -10.59
CA THR A 123 9.49 0.60 -10.97
C THR A 123 9.00 1.37 -12.20
N GLU A 124 9.27 2.67 -12.32
CA GLU A 124 8.93 3.45 -13.51
C GLU A 124 9.58 2.88 -14.78
N ALA A 125 10.88 2.56 -14.73
CA ALA A 125 11.60 1.94 -15.83
C ALA A 125 11.05 0.55 -16.19
N LEU A 126 10.71 -0.25 -15.17
CA LEU A 126 10.07 -1.56 -15.37
C LEU A 126 8.70 -1.42 -16.05
N LEU A 127 7.85 -0.49 -15.59
CA LEU A 127 6.55 -0.25 -16.22
C LEU A 127 6.68 0.23 -17.66
N ALA A 128 7.69 1.04 -17.98
CA ALA A 128 7.98 1.43 -19.36
C ALA A 128 8.39 0.23 -20.24
N GLN A 129 9.19 -0.70 -19.71
CA GLN A 129 9.56 -1.93 -20.41
C GLN A 129 8.36 -2.84 -20.64
N LEU A 130 7.51 -3.01 -19.63
CA LEU A 130 6.27 -3.80 -19.73
C LEU A 130 5.29 -3.18 -20.73
N HIS A 131 5.15 -1.86 -20.74
CA HIS A 131 4.37 -1.14 -21.74
C HIS A 131 4.90 -1.35 -23.15
N ALA A 132 6.22 -1.29 -23.35
CA ALA A 132 6.83 -1.56 -24.65
C ALA A 132 6.58 -3.01 -25.13
N ALA A 133 6.61 -3.99 -24.21
CA ALA A 133 6.43 -5.40 -24.53
C ALA A 133 4.97 -5.82 -24.74
N HIS A 134 4.04 -5.27 -23.96
CA HIS A 134 2.64 -5.72 -23.91
C HIS A 134 1.63 -4.65 -24.37
N GLY A 135 2.10 -3.45 -24.70
CA GLY A 135 1.24 -2.33 -25.09
C GLY A 135 0.40 -1.78 -23.94
N GLY A 136 -0.81 -1.32 -24.26
CA GLY A 136 -1.67 -0.60 -23.34
C GLY A 136 -1.32 0.89 -23.24
N SER A 137 -1.67 1.52 -22.12
CA SER A 137 -1.43 2.92 -21.83
C SER A 137 -0.41 3.10 -20.70
N LEU A 138 0.52 4.04 -20.86
CA LEU A 138 1.43 4.47 -19.82
C LEU A 138 1.21 5.96 -19.55
N LEU A 139 0.84 6.30 -18.32
CA LEU A 139 0.58 7.66 -17.89
C LEU A 139 1.58 8.07 -16.82
N ARG A 140 2.02 9.32 -16.85
CA ARG A 140 2.68 9.98 -15.72
C ARG A 140 1.72 11.01 -15.13
N ILE A 141 1.40 10.86 -13.86
CA ILE A 141 0.41 11.66 -13.16
C ILE A 141 1.14 12.53 -12.12
N GLU A 142 1.06 13.84 -12.29
CA GLU A 142 1.63 14.83 -11.37
C GLU A 142 0.50 15.68 -10.81
N LEU A 143 0.41 15.72 -9.49
CA LEU A 143 -0.64 16.44 -8.77
C LEU A 143 0.00 17.36 -7.74
N ALA A 144 -0.67 18.46 -7.44
CA ALA A 144 -0.30 19.36 -6.37
C ALA A 144 -1.54 19.78 -5.58
N GLN A 145 -1.37 20.01 -4.28
CA GLN A 145 -2.43 20.47 -3.40
C GLN A 145 -2.09 21.86 -2.85
N ALA A 146 -3.09 22.72 -2.73
CA ALA A 146 -2.90 24.02 -2.08
C ALA A 146 -2.53 23.81 -0.60
N ALA A 147 -1.42 24.40 -0.17
CA ALA A 147 -0.91 24.37 1.20
C ALA A 147 -0.50 25.78 1.67
N PRO A 148 -0.44 26.04 2.99
CA PRO A 148 0.04 27.32 3.50
C PRO A 148 1.48 27.64 3.04
N LEU A 149 1.71 28.88 2.65
CA LEU A 149 3.01 29.44 2.28
C LEU A 149 3.16 30.84 2.92
N GLY A 150 3.74 30.87 4.12
CA GLY A 150 3.72 32.07 4.96
C GLY A 150 2.28 32.45 5.32
N THR A 151 1.87 33.69 5.01
CA THR A 151 0.49 34.17 5.17
C THR A 151 -0.42 33.88 3.97
N MET A 152 0.13 33.32 2.89
CA MET A 152 -0.59 33.01 1.64
C MET A 152 -0.70 31.49 1.40
N ARG A 153 -1.10 31.07 0.21
CA ARG A 153 -1.18 29.67 -0.22
C ARG A 153 -0.27 29.43 -1.42
N GLY A 154 0.38 28.28 -1.44
CA GLY A 154 1.20 27.80 -2.56
C GLY A 154 0.81 26.38 -2.95
N TRP A 155 1.29 25.94 -4.11
CA TRP A 155 1.16 24.55 -4.53
C TRP A 155 2.22 23.69 -3.85
N GLN A 156 1.78 22.69 -3.09
CA GLN A 156 2.64 21.61 -2.60
C GLN A 156 2.57 20.46 -3.60
N PRO A 157 3.62 20.22 -4.41
CA PRO A 157 3.63 19.08 -5.32
C PRO A 157 3.66 17.76 -4.54
N LEU A 158 2.93 16.78 -5.05
CA LEU A 158 2.96 15.39 -4.62
C LEU A 158 3.96 14.61 -5.48
N ARG A 159 4.40 13.45 -4.99
CA ARG A 159 5.27 12.58 -5.79
C ARG A 159 4.52 12.13 -7.05
N PRO A 160 5.14 12.26 -8.24
CA PRO A 160 4.59 11.71 -9.46
C PRO A 160 4.34 10.21 -9.34
N VAL A 161 3.31 9.73 -10.04
CA VAL A 161 3.01 8.30 -10.17
C VAL A 161 3.01 7.96 -11.65
N VAL A 162 3.78 6.95 -12.05
CA VAL A 162 3.64 6.32 -13.36
C VAL A 162 2.63 5.19 -13.24
N GLN A 163 1.60 5.20 -14.08
CA GLN A 163 0.59 4.15 -14.14
C GLN A 163 0.63 3.47 -15.50
N TRP A 164 0.84 2.17 -15.50
CA TRP A 164 0.64 1.32 -16.67
C TRP A 164 -0.71 0.63 -16.57
N SER A 165 -1.48 0.62 -17.66
CA SER A 165 -2.73 -0.14 -17.77
C SER A 165 -2.79 -0.88 -19.10
N VAL A 166 -3.08 -2.18 -19.03
CA VAL A 166 -3.19 -3.08 -20.19
C VAL A 166 -4.38 -4.02 -20.03
N THR A 167 -4.90 -4.54 -21.13
CA THR A 167 -5.79 -5.70 -21.18
C THR A 167 -5.02 -6.80 -21.90
N LEU A 168 -4.82 -7.94 -21.23
CA LEU A 168 -3.96 -9.05 -21.69
C LEU A 168 -4.65 -9.94 -22.72
#